data_AF-A0A9P8JSZ3-F1
#
_entry.id   AF-A0A9P8JSZ3-F1
#
_cell.length_a   1.000
_cell.length_b   1.000
_cell.length_c   1.000
_cell.angle_alpha   90.00
_cell.angle_beta   90.00
_cell.angle_gamma   90.00
#
_symmetry.space_group_name_H-M   'P 1'
#
loop_
_entity.id
_entity.type
_entity.pdbx_description
1 polymer ?
#
loop_
_entity_poly.entity_id
_entity_poly.type
_entity_poly.pdbx_seq_one_letter_code
_entity_poly.pdbx_strand_id
1 'polypeptide(L)'
;MRLSTLFLAGSGSAVLAAPTPSLIGNLLSLTNNVITTVTSTIANDLASQVAALGCVLQTNANQHGQILSSAALTIEAIEVAAKRFTQICNWSKPGKQYINWSTYKANGVNLGAWLEIEQNYDTAWWAANVGSFPDEWTWCSTVGFSVCGPILEKRYASFFTIADIDKMGAKGINTLRIPSTYAAWVKVPGSGLYSGNQQGYLRALTNYAIDKYNMHIIIGLHSLPGGVNTLGIGEAFGHDAWFQNSTNLDYSFKAIDSVLNFIKTSGRQYAFTIAPINEASDNFAGFATPAGLTDAGVNWINTYIKGVLARIAKVDKRIPLMLQDSFFSEMFWSPFYPAGTNLVIDSHIYFFAAAGAYSQYVPAAVCGQAKYIGQGDGKFPVFIGEFSLQTLYNNTLSNRKTLYDTQVYAYQKYASGGAFWNGKMLNTVDGVDGEGKLQDYWSWEALADAGVVSNTIDQSYC
;
A
#
# COMPACT_ATOMS: atom_id res chain seq x y z
N MET A 1 49.50 -15.77 -0.99
CA MET A 1 50.87 -16.13 -0.55
C MET A 1 51.25 -15.20 0.61
N ARG A 2 51.72 -15.77 1.73
CA ARG A 2 52.08 -15.15 3.03
C ARG A 2 50.89 -14.76 3.93
N LEU A 3 50.85 -15.06 5.24
CA LEU A 3 51.65 -15.94 6.10
C LEU A 3 50.88 -16.10 7.42
N SER A 4 50.75 -17.33 7.89
CA SER A 4 50.29 -17.70 9.23
C SER A 4 51.45 -17.57 10.22
N THR A 5 51.21 -17.14 11.47
CA THR A 5 52.05 -17.56 12.60
C THR A 5 51.22 -17.62 13.89
N LEU A 6 51.39 -18.74 14.57
CA LEU A 6 50.72 -19.21 15.79
C LEU A 6 51.70 -19.10 16.96
N PHE A 7 51.17 -18.80 18.16
CA PHE A 7 51.53 -19.25 19.51
C PHE A 7 52.94 -19.07 20.12
N LEU A 8 52.98 -18.48 21.34
CA LEU A 8 53.14 -19.10 22.69
C LEU A 8 53.73 -18.04 23.64
N ALA A 9 52.98 -17.55 24.63
CA ALA A 9 52.84 -18.07 26.01
C ALA A 9 53.96 -17.61 26.97
N GLY A 10 53.54 -16.96 28.06
CA GLY A 10 54.38 -16.57 29.19
C GLY A 10 53.50 -16.13 30.36
N SER A 11 53.36 -17.03 31.33
CA SER A 11 52.48 -17.04 32.50
C SER A 11 52.73 -15.95 33.56
N GLY A 12 51.65 -15.44 34.15
CA GLY A 12 51.63 -14.78 35.45
C GLY A 12 50.34 -15.14 36.19
N SER A 13 50.45 -16.04 37.16
CA SER A 13 49.34 -16.60 37.93
C SER A 13 48.76 -15.58 38.91
N ALA A 14 47.56 -15.07 38.63
CA ALA A 14 46.68 -14.50 39.65
C ALA A 14 45.50 -15.48 39.81
N VAL A 15 45.40 -16.11 40.98
CA VAL A 15 44.25 -16.92 41.36
C VAL A 15 43.08 -15.96 41.58
N LEU A 16 42.27 -15.74 40.55
CA LEU A 16 40.95 -15.16 40.70
C LEU A 16 40.03 -16.27 41.20
N ALA A 17 39.42 -16.05 42.37
CA ALA A 17 38.38 -16.94 42.89
C ALA A 17 37.31 -17.13 41.81
N ALA A 18 37.01 -18.39 41.47
CA ALA A 18 35.94 -18.70 40.55
C ALA A 18 34.63 -18.09 41.08
N PRO A 19 33.88 -17.30 40.29
CA PRO A 19 32.58 -16.83 40.71
C PRO A 19 31.73 -18.07 41.02
N THR A 20 31.14 -18.12 42.21
CA THR A 20 30.26 -19.21 42.60
C THR A 20 29.15 -19.35 41.54
N PRO A 21 28.80 -20.55 41.07
CA PRO A 21 27.74 -20.75 40.07
C PRO A 21 26.41 -20.08 40.47
N SER A 22 26.17 -19.93 41.79
CA SER A 22 25.02 -19.21 42.33
C SER A 22 25.06 -17.71 42.10
N LEU A 23 26.23 -17.05 42.05
CA LEU A 23 26.33 -15.61 41.84
C LEU A 23 26.03 -15.24 40.37
N ILE A 24 26.51 -16.03 39.41
CA ILE A 24 26.18 -15.84 37.98
C ILE A 24 24.70 -16.20 37.73
N GLY A 25 24.20 -17.27 38.33
CA GLY A 25 22.78 -17.63 38.26
C GLY A 25 21.86 -16.56 38.86
N ASN A 26 22.27 -15.95 39.98
CA ASN A 26 21.54 -14.85 40.61
C ASN A 26 21.66 -13.54 39.82
N LEU A 27 22.81 -13.25 39.20
CA LEU A 27 22.97 -12.07 38.37
C LEU A 27 22.13 -12.21 37.08
N LEU A 28 22.14 -13.38 36.45
CA LEU A 28 21.31 -13.69 35.27
C LEU A 28 19.82 -13.69 35.61
N SER A 29 19.43 -14.20 36.78
CA SER A 29 18.02 -14.16 37.22
C SER A 29 17.60 -12.74 37.58
N LEU A 30 18.46 -11.93 38.21
CA LEU A 30 18.22 -10.51 38.48
C LEU A 30 18.13 -9.71 37.18
N THR A 31 19.03 -9.90 36.22
CA THR A 31 18.94 -9.21 34.92
C THR A 31 17.72 -9.66 34.15
N ASN A 32 17.39 -10.95 34.12
CA ASN A 32 16.18 -11.45 33.47
C ASN A 32 14.91 -10.94 34.16
N ASN A 33 14.88 -10.84 35.49
CA ASN A 33 13.76 -10.31 36.24
C ASN A 33 13.61 -8.79 36.03
N VAL A 34 14.71 -8.03 36.01
CA VAL A 34 14.69 -6.59 35.71
C VAL A 34 14.24 -6.35 34.27
N ILE A 35 14.78 -7.08 33.31
CA ILE A 35 14.36 -7.02 31.91
C ILE A 35 12.88 -7.39 31.78
N THR A 36 12.42 -8.47 32.42
CA THR A 36 11.01 -8.87 32.41
C THR A 36 10.10 -7.83 33.07
N THR A 37 10.55 -7.20 34.17
CA THR A 37 9.80 -6.16 34.88
C THR A 37 9.71 -4.88 34.06
N VAL A 38 10.80 -4.44 33.43
CA VAL A 38 10.82 -3.27 32.56
C VAL A 38 9.96 -3.51 31.32
N THR A 39 10.11 -4.66 30.65
CA THR A 39 9.30 -5.03 29.48
C THR A 39 7.80 -5.13 29.83
N SER A 40 7.45 -5.73 30.96
CA SER A 40 6.05 -5.79 31.41
C SER A 40 5.49 -4.43 31.82
N THR A 41 6.29 -3.55 32.43
CA THR A 41 5.88 -2.18 32.77
C THR A 41 5.62 -1.35 31.50
N ILE A 42 6.51 -1.39 30.52
CA ILE A 42 6.35 -0.70 29.23
C ILE A 42 5.14 -1.26 28.46
N ALA A 43 4.96 -2.58 28.45
CA ALA A 43 3.80 -3.21 27.79
C ALA A 43 2.47 -2.84 28.46
N ASN A 44 2.43 -2.80 29.80
CA ASN A 44 1.25 -2.39 30.57
C ASN A 44 0.93 -0.90 30.36
N ASP A 45 1.96 -0.06 30.18
CA ASP A 45 1.80 1.36 29.85
C ASP A 45 1.22 1.54 28.43
N LEU A 46 1.76 0.85 27.43
CA LEU A 46 1.23 0.91 26.06
C LEU A 46 -0.23 0.43 25.96
N ALA A 47 -0.58 -0.68 26.62
CA ALA A 47 -1.96 -1.16 26.65
C ALA A 47 -2.91 -0.14 27.27
N SER A 48 -2.50 0.52 28.36
CA SER A 48 -3.27 1.57 29.02
C SER A 48 -3.44 2.81 28.14
N GLN A 49 -2.38 3.21 27.43
CA GLN A 49 -2.43 4.33 26.48
C GLN A 49 -3.34 4.03 25.29
N VAL A 50 -3.27 2.82 24.71
CA VAL A 50 -4.18 2.39 23.64
C VAL A 50 -5.63 2.31 24.12
N ALA A 51 -5.86 1.84 25.35
CA ALA A 51 -7.19 1.83 25.97
C ALA A 51 -7.76 3.24 26.14
N ALA A 52 -6.93 4.23 26.48
CA ALA A 52 -7.34 5.63 26.56
C ALA A 52 -7.82 6.20 25.21
N LEU A 53 -7.38 5.62 24.09
CA LEU A 53 -7.86 5.94 22.73
C LEU A 53 -9.15 5.19 22.34
N GLY A 54 -9.75 4.45 23.27
CA GLY A 54 -10.96 3.65 23.07
C GLY A 54 -10.73 2.41 22.22
N CYS A 55 -9.50 1.87 22.21
CA CYS A 55 -9.10 0.68 21.46
C CYS A 55 -8.52 -0.39 22.38
N VAL A 56 -8.38 -1.62 21.89
CA VAL A 56 -7.73 -2.70 22.65
C VAL A 56 -6.45 -3.07 21.94
N LEU A 57 -5.31 -3.02 22.64
CA LEU A 57 -4.04 -3.50 22.11
C LEU A 57 -4.16 -5.00 21.81
N GLN A 58 -3.91 -5.37 20.57
CA GLN A 58 -3.98 -6.77 20.13
C GLN A 58 -2.65 -7.49 20.42
N THR A 59 -2.75 -8.77 20.76
CA THR A 59 -1.60 -9.65 21.05
C THR A 59 -1.81 -11.03 20.42
N ASN A 60 -2.51 -11.07 19.29
CA ASN A 60 -3.07 -12.27 18.70
C ASN A 60 -2.44 -12.62 17.34
N ALA A 61 -1.27 -12.07 16.98
CA ALA A 61 -0.59 -12.34 15.71
C ALA A 61 -0.48 -13.84 15.39
N ASN A 62 -0.28 -14.69 16.40
CA ASN A 62 -0.26 -16.15 16.28
C ASN A 62 -1.57 -16.79 15.75
N GLN A 63 -2.67 -16.02 15.62
CA GLN A 63 -3.92 -16.45 15.02
C GLN A 63 -3.98 -16.23 13.50
N HIS A 64 -2.90 -15.73 12.88
CA HIS A 64 -2.85 -15.50 11.44
C HIS A 64 -3.14 -16.79 10.65
N GLY A 65 -3.67 -16.63 9.44
CA GLY A 65 -3.88 -17.76 8.54
C GLY A 65 -2.62 -18.14 7.75
N GLN A 66 -2.79 -18.74 6.58
CA GLN A 66 -1.66 -19.22 5.79
C GLN A 66 -0.87 -18.08 5.16
N ILE A 67 0.45 -18.16 5.23
CA ILE A 67 1.37 -17.33 4.45
C ILE A 67 1.55 -18.01 3.09
N LEU A 68 1.14 -17.35 2.01
CA LEU A 68 1.33 -17.88 0.67
C LEU A 68 2.82 -17.85 0.30
N SER A 69 3.35 -18.98 -0.15
CA SER A 69 4.68 -19.07 -0.77
C SER A 69 4.56 -19.73 -2.13
N SER A 70 5.45 -19.36 -3.06
CA SER A 70 5.47 -19.95 -4.42
C SER A 70 5.65 -21.47 -4.41
N ALA A 71 6.30 -22.03 -3.38
CA ALA A 71 6.46 -23.47 -3.20
C ALA A 71 5.15 -24.20 -2.81
N ALA A 72 4.15 -23.48 -2.30
CA ALA A 72 2.86 -24.03 -1.90
C ALA A 72 1.80 -23.96 -3.02
N LEU A 73 2.10 -23.33 -4.16
CA LEU A 73 1.16 -23.14 -5.27
C LEU A 73 1.29 -24.27 -6.29
N THR A 74 0.23 -25.08 -6.45
CA THR A 74 0.14 -26.05 -7.55
C THR A 74 -0.40 -25.37 -8.81
N ILE A 75 0.47 -24.70 -9.56
CA ILE A 75 0.07 -24.05 -10.80
C ILE A 75 -0.02 -25.13 -11.90
N GLU A 76 -1.21 -25.32 -12.47
CA GLU A 76 -1.37 -26.15 -13.66
C GLU A 76 -0.45 -25.63 -14.77
N ALA A 77 0.13 -26.54 -15.58
CA ALA A 77 0.99 -26.14 -16.68
C ALA A 77 0.22 -25.21 -17.63
N ILE A 78 0.64 -23.95 -17.69
CA ILE A 78 0.08 -22.98 -18.64
C ILE A 78 0.76 -23.22 -19.98
N GLU A 79 -0.01 -23.60 -21.00
CA GLU A 79 0.51 -23.75 -22.35
C GLU A 79 0.96 -22.38 -22.87
N VAL A 80 2.25 -22.24 -23.19
CA VAL A 80 2.77 -21.00 -23.76
C VAL A 80 2.28 -20.86 -25.22
N ALA A 81 1.04 -20.39 -25.41
CA ALA A 81 0.41 -20.26 -26.71
C ALA A 81 0.47 -18.83 -27.27
N ALA A 82 0.56 -18.71 -28.60
CA ALA A 82 0.36 -17.44 -29.32
C ALA A 82 -1.12 -17.01 -29.35
N LYS A 83 -2.03 -17.86 -28.86
CA LYS A 83 -3.46 -17.60 -28.83
C LYS A 83 -3.78 -16.42 -27.92
N ARG A 84 -4.66 -15.54 -28.37
CA ARG A 84 -5.21 -14.43 -27.60
C ARG A 84 -6.73 -14.51 -27.64
N PHE A 85 -7.35 -14.18 -26.52
CA PHE A 85 -8.78 -14.31 -26.32
C PHE A 85 -9.45 -12.95 -26.27
N THR A 86 -10.65 -12.90 -26.83
CA THR A 86 -11.59 -11.80 -26.60
C THR A 86 -12.50 -12.17 -25.44
N GLN A 87 -12.53 -11.31 -24.43
CA GLN A 87 -13.33 -11.45 -23.22
C GLN A 87 -14.33 -10.30 -23.11
N ILE A 88 -15.52 -10.61 -22.64
CA ILE A 88 -16.56 -9.61 -22.36
C ILE A 88 -16.47 -9.26 -20.88
N CYS A 89 -16.10 -8.02 -20.60
CA CYS A 89 -16.04 -7.48 -19.25
C CYS A 89 -17.12 -6.42 -19.08
N ASN A 90 -18.09 -6.69 -18.22
CA ASN A 90 -19.14 -5.74 -17.89
C ASN A 90 -18.72 -4.92 -16.67
N TRP A 91 -18.38 -3.65 -16.90
CA TRP A 91 -18.07 -2.69 -15.85
C TRP A 91 -19.37 -2.09 -15.32
N SER A 92 -19.95 -2.71 -14.31
CA SER A 92 -21.10 -2.12 -13.63
C SER A 92 -20.69 -0.82 -12.95
N LYS A 93 -21.54 0.19 -13.08
CA LYS A 93 -21.43 1.43 -12.33
C LYS A 93 -22.40 1.34 -11.16
N PRO A 94 -21.95 1.52 -9.91
CA PRO A 94 -22.75 1.24 -8.72
C PRO A 94 -23.93 2.21 -8.54
N GLY A 95 -23.93 3.33 -9.25
CA GLY A 95 -24.97 4.35 -9.13
C GLY A 95 -24.98 4.99 -7.74
N LYS A 96 -26.17 5.34 -7.24
CA LYS A 96 -26.35 5.97 -5.91
C LYS A 96 -26.63 4.95 -4.80
N GLN A 97 -25.88 3.85 -4.79
CA GLN A 97 -26.01 2.77 -3.81
C GLN A 97 -24.65 2.40 -3.24
N TYR A 98 -24.63 1.94 -1.98
CA TYR A 98 -23.40 1.40 -1.39
C TYR A 98 -23.00 0.14 -2.15
N ILE A 99 -21.71 0.03 -2.46
CA ILE A 99 -21.18 -1.17 -3.10
C ILE A 99 -21.08 -2.32 -2.10
N ASN A 100 -21.12 -3.54 -2.63
CA ASN A 100 -20.65 -4.74 -1.94
C ASN A 100 -19.43 -5.28 -2.69
N TRP A 101 -18.26 -5.17 -2.08
CA TRP A 101 -16.98 -5.60 -2.68
C TRP A 101 -16.98 -7.07 -3.13
N SER A 102 -17.75 -7.97 -2.50
CA SER A 102 -17.86 -9.36 -2.94
C SER A 102 -18.55 -9.55 -4.29
N THR A 103 -19.28 -8.53 -4.77
CA THR A 103 -20.02 -8.57 -6.05
C THR A 103 -19.63 -7.46 -7.01
N TYR A 104 -19.08 -6.37 -6.50
CA TYR A 104 -18.61 -5.24 -7.28
C TYR A 104 -17.32 -5.61 -8.03
N LYS A 105 -17.21 -5.19 -9.30
CA LYS A 105 -16.03 -5.40 -10.13
C LYS A 105 -15.45 -4.06 -10.54
N ALA A 106 -14.32 -3.73 -9.94
CA ALA A 106 -13.60 -2.49 -10.17
C ALA A 106 -12.71 -2.57 -11.42
N ASN A 107 -12.94 -1.67 -12.37
CA ASN A 107 -11.95 -1.27 -13.36
C ASN A 107 -11.40 0.09 -12.90
N GLY A 108 -10.29 0.04 -12.19
CA GLY A 108 -9.77 1.17 -11.46
C GLY A 108 -8.48 1.75 -12.01
N VAL A 109 -8.17 2.95 -11.54
CA VAL A 109 -6.87 3.60 -11.72
C VAL A 109 -6.52 4.35 -10.44
N ASN A 110 -5.23 4.37 -10.11
CA ASN A 110 -4.70 5.19 -9.02
C ASN A 110 -4.51 6.63 -9.49
N LEU A 111 -4.71 7.58 -8.58
CA LEU A 111 -4.34 8.99 -8.75
C LEU A 111 -3.16 9.32 -7.81
N GLY A 112 -2.12 8.50 -7.87
CA GLY A 112 -0.87 8.68 -7.13
C GLY A 112 -0.01 9.81 -7.68
N ALA A 113 1.05 10.18 -6.97
CA ALA A 113 1.91 11.34 -7.22
C ALA A 113 1.16 12.69 -7.29
N TRP A 114 -0.05 12.74 -6.71
CA TRP A 114 -0.92 13.91 -6.63
C TRP A 114 -0.96 14.54 -5.24
N LEU A 115 -1.61 13.88 -4.27
CA LEU A 115 -1.75 14.36 -2.88
C LEU A 115 -0.72 13.74 -1.91
N GLU A 116 0.07 12.81 -2.43
CA GLU A 116 1.40 12.42 -2.01
C GLU A 116 2.29 12.58 -3.27
N ILE A 117 3.56 12.94 -3.12
CA ILE A 117 4.46 13.11 -4.27
C ILE A 117 5.65 12.15 -4.20
N GLU A 118 5.95 11.57 -5.35
CA GLU A 118 7.06 10.64 -5.55
C GLU A 118 7.94 11.11 -6.71
N GLN A 119 9.26 11.06 -6.51
CA GLN A 119 10.24 11.62 -7.44
C GLN A 119 10.16 11.02 -8.85
N ASN A 120 10.03 9.71 -8.94
CA ASN A 120 10.10 8.95 -10.18
C ASN A 120 8.92 9.20 -11.12
N TYR A 121 7.80 9.79 -10.67
CA TYR A 121 6.62 10.01 -11.52
C TYR A 121 6.70 11.27 -12.38
N ASP A 122 7.46 12.27 -11.94
CA ASP A 122 7.58 13.55 -12.62
C ASP A 122 8.97 14.14 -12.31
N THR A 123 9.99 13.50 -12.86
CA THR A 123 11.41 13.80 -12.56
C THR A 123 11.79 15.22 -12.96
N ALA A 124 11.19 15.77 -14.03
CA ALA A 124 11.40 17.15 -14.45
C ALA A 124 10.82 18.15 -13.44
N TRP A 125 9.58 17.94 -12.99
CA TRP A 125 8.99 18.78 -11.94
C TRP A 125 9.76 18.65 -10.63
N TRP A 126 10.16 17.43 -10.26
CA TRP A 126 10.94 17.19 -9.05
C TRP A 126 12.27 17.93 -9.10
N ALA A 127 13.04 17.81 -10.18
CA ALA A 127 14.31 18.52 -10.32
C ALA A 127 14.16 20.05 -10.26
N ALA A 128 13.08 20.60 -10.83
CA ALA A 128 12.84 22.04 -10.87
C ALA A 128 12.35 22.64 -9.54
N ASN A 129 11.69 21.85 -8.69
CA ASN A 129 11.00 22.37 -7.50
C ASN A 129 11.51 21.78 -6.17
N VAL A 130 11.91 20.51 -6.20
CA VAL A 130 12.37 19.75 -5.03
C VAL A 130 13.89 19.65 -5.03
N GLY A 131 14.49 19.23 -6.15
CA GLY A 131 15.94 19.06 -6.28
C GLY A 131 16.40 17.70 -5.76
N SER A 132 17.45 17.67 -4.94
CA SER A 132 18.11 16.44 -4.49
C SER A 132 17.54 15.84 -3.19
N PHE A 133 16.45 16.39 -2.65
CA PHE A 133 15.84 15.82 -1.46
C PHE A 133 15.22 14.44 -1.78
N PRO A 134 15.30 13.49 -0.84
CA PRO A 134 14.84 12.11 -1.08
C PRO A 134 13.32 11.96 -1.09
N ASP A 135 12.60 12.86 -0.42
CA ASP A 135 11.14 12.79 -0.23
C ASP A 135 10.52 14.16 0.04
N GLU A 136 9.18 14.21 0.01
CA GLU A 136 8.36 15.40 0.31
C GLU A 136 8.68 15.97 1.71
N TRP A 137 8.82 15.08 2.69
CA TRP A 137 9.07 15.43 4.09
C TRP A 137 10.36 16.23 4.26
N THR A 138 11.48 15.68 3.80
CA THR A 138 12.81 16.25 3.98
C THR A 138 12.90 17.56 3.23
N TRP A 139 12.30 17.65 2.04
CA TRP A 139 12.22 18.89 1.30
C TRP A 139 11.46 19.97 2.06
N CYS A 140 10.19 19.75 2.38
CA CYS A 140 9.33 20.74 3.02
C CYS A 140 9.84 21.15 4.41
N SER A 141 10.37 20.21 5.20
CA SER A 141 10.99 20.51 6.50
C SER A 141 12.25 21.37 6.36
N THR A 142 13.04 21.20 5.28
CA THR A 142 14.25 21.98 5.05
C THR A 142 13.94 23.38 4.53
N VAL A 143 13.06 23.53 3.54
CA VAL A 143 12.79 24.83 2.88
C VAL A 143 11.70 25.63 3.57
N GLY A 144 10.88 24.99 4.42
CA GLY A 144 9.75 25.57 5.11
C GLY A 144 8.48 25.64 4.25
N PHE A 145 7.32 25.58 4.92
CA PHE A 145 6.00 25.56 4.27
C PHE A 145 5.65 26.84 3.49
N SER A 146 6.31 27.97 3.78
CA SER A 146 6.16 29.20 2.99
C SER A 146 6.74 29.07 1.58
N VAL A 147 7.67 28.14 1.38
CA VAL A 147 8.29 27.83 0.08
C VAL A 147 7.63 26.62 -0.57
N CYS A 148 7.58 25.47 0.12
CA CYS A 148 7.06 24.26 -0.50
C CYS A 148 5.53 24.29 -0.68
N GLY A 149 4.79 24.95 0.22
CA GLY A 149 3.33 24.98 0.22
C GLY A 149 2.73 25.55 -1.07
N PRO A 150 3.09 26.77 -1.51
CA PRO A 150 2.59 27.33 -2.77
C PRO A 150 2.89 26.47 -4.01
N ILE A 151 4.03 25.79 -4.02
CA ILE A 151 4.42 24.87 -5.11
C ILE A 151 3.52 23.64 -5.12
N LEU A 152 3.29 23.05 -3.94
CA LEU A 152 2.40 21.91 -3.76
C LEU A 152 0.95 22.26 -4.10
N GLU A 153 0.44 23.40 -3.64
CA GLU A 153 -0.90 23.90 -3.98
C GLU A 153 -1.09 24.04 -5.50
N LYS A 154 -0.10 24.59 -6.21
CA LYS A 154 -0.13 24.67 -7.67
C LYS A 154 -0.18 23.29 -8.31
N ARG A 155 0.60 22.33 -7.81
CA ARG A 155 0.57 20.94 -8.29
C ARG A 155 -0.78 20.28 -8.03
N TYR A 156 -1.32 20.40 -6.82
CA TYR A 156 -2.62 19.84 -6.46
C TYR A 156 -3.75 20.35 -7.37
N ALA A 157 -3.69 21.64 -7.75
CA ALA A 157 -4.67 22.27 -8.63
C ALA A 157 -4.60 21.82 -10.11
N SER A 158 -3.46 21.31 -10.58
CA SER A 158 -3.23 21.08 -12.01
C SER A 158 -2.80 19.67 -12.41
N PHE A 159 -2.34 18.84 -11.48
CA PHE A 159 -1.79 17.52 -11.81
C PHE A 159 -2.87 16.55 -12.31
N PHE A 160 -4.01 16.48 -11.59
CA PHE A 160 -5.23 15.85 -12.08
C PHE A 160 -6.36 16.86 -12.18
N THR A 161 -7.14 16.76 -13.25
CA THR A 161 -8.19 17.69 -13.65
C THR A 161 -9.46 16.93 -14.05
N ILE A 162 -10.54 17.67 -14.27
CA ILE A 162 -11.79 17.07 -14.78
C ILE A 162 -11.63 16.42 -16.16
N ALA A 163 -10.67 16.89 -16.98
CA ALA A 163 -10.41 16.32 -18.30
C ALA A 163 -9.81 14.90 -18.19
N ASP A 164 -8.97 14.68 -17.18
CA ASP A 164 -8.41 13.36 -16.89
C ASP A 164 -9.52 12.39 -16.45
N ILE A 165 -10.44 12.85 -15.60
CA ILE A 165 -11.62 12.08 -15.19
C ILE A 165 -12.53 11.77 -16.38
N ASP A 166 -12.70 12.72 -17.30
CA ASP A 166 -13.48 12.50 -18.53
C ASP A 166 -12.85 11.41 -19.41
N LYS A 167 -11.52 11.44 -19.56
CA LYS A 167 -10.76 10.44 -20.32
C LYS A 167 -10.88 9.05 -19.67
N MET A 168 -10.69 8.97 -18.36
CA MET A 168 -10.85 7.72 -17.58
C MET A 168 -12.28 7.17 -17.71
N GLY A 169 -13.28 8.00 -17.47
CA GLY A 169 -14.70 7.61 -17.53
C GLY A 169 -15.15 7.17 -18.92
N ALA A 170 -14.61 7.76 -19.99
CA ALA A 170 -14.88 7.37 -21.38
C ALA A 170 -14.30 5.98 -21.74
N LYS A 171 -13.26 5.54 -21.02
CA LYS A 171 -12.64 4.22 -21.16
C LYS A 171 -13.13 3.22 -20.10
N GLY A 172 -14.28 3.50 -19.49
CA GLY A 172 -14.95 2.54 -18.60
C GLY A 172 -14.32 2.41 -17.22
N ILE A 173 -13.42 3.31 -16.81
CA ILE A 173 -12.99 3.38 -15.42
C ILE A 173 -14.21 3.68 -14.54
N ASN A 174 -14.40 2.86 -13.52
CA ASN A 174 -15.49 2.98 -12.56
C ASN A 174 -15.00 3.19 -11.12
N THR A 175 -13.70 3.12 -10.88
CA THR A 175 -13.12 3.22 -9.54
C THR A 175 -11.85 4.09 -9.56
N LEU A 176 -11.72 5.01 -8.61
CA LEU A 176 -10.50 5.80 -8.42
C LEU A 176 -9.92 5.50 -7.04
N ARG A 177 -8.67 5.05 -6.98
CA ARG A 177 -7.89 4.94 -5.73
C ARG A 177 -7.02 6.18 -5.59
N ILE A 178 -7.18 6.92 -4.50
CA ILE A 178 -6.55 8.23 -4.34
C ILE A 178 -5.67 8.20 -3.08
N PRO A 179 -4.36 7.95 -3.26
CA PRO A 179 -3.37 8.10 -2.20
C PRO A 179 -3.31 9.54 -1.69
N SER A 180 -3.12 9.69 -0.38
CA SER A 180 -2.92 10.98 0.27
C SER A 180 -2.01 10.81 1.48
N THR A 181 -1.20 11.83 1.77
CA THR A 181 -0.47 11.87 3.04
C THR A 181 -1.43 12.12 4.21
N TYR A 182 -1.07 11.70 5.43
CA TYR A 182 -1.87 12.04 6.61
C TYR A 182 -1.98 13.56 6.84
N ALA A 183 -1.04 14.35 6.31
CA ALA A 183 -0.99 15.80 6.47
C ALA A 183 -2.15 16.53 5.76
N ALA A 184 -2.80 15.88 4.81
CA ALA A 184 -4.07 16.35 4.24
C ALA A 184 -5.23 16.30 5.25
N TRP A 185 -5.11 15.50 6.31
CA TRP A 185 -6.22 15.12 7.20
C TRP A 185 -6.03 15.60 8.62
N VAL A 186 -4.78 15.66 9.10
CA VAL A 186 -4.42 16.05 10.47
C VAL A 186 -3.09 16.78 10.49
N LYS A 187 -3.00 17.83 11.32
CA LYS A 187 -1.74 18.53 11.59
C LYS A 187 -1.04 17.87 12.77
N VAL A 188 0.10 17.24 12.52
CA VAL A 188 0.93 16.61 13.56
C VAL A 188 2.09 17.57 13.91
N PRO A 189 2.28 17.92 15.19
CA PRO A 189 3.41 18.75 15.60
C PRO A 189 4.74 18.13 15.17
N GLY A 190 5.60 18.93 14.56
CA GLY A 190 6.91 18.48 14.05
C GLY A 190 6.86 17.77 12.70
N SER A 191 5.69 17.59 12.09
CA SER A 191 5.60 16.99 10.76
C SER A 191 6.26 17.87 9.69
N GLY A 192 7.07 17.24 8.84
CA GLY A 192 7.68 17.86 7.66
C GLY A 192 6.76 17.91 6.45
N LEU A 193 5.58 17.29 6.51
CA LEU A 193 4.61 17.26 5.40
C LEU A 193 3.68 18.47 5.45
N TYR A 194 3.38 19.01 4.28
CA TYR A 194 2.57 20.21 4.15
C TYR A 194 1.08 19.94 4.38
N SER A 195 0.44 20.72 5.26
CA SER A 195 -1.02 20.71 5.46
C SER A 195 -1.67 21.95 4.86
N GLY A 196 -2.34 21.80 3.72
CA GLY A 196 -2.98 22.86 2.95
C GLY A 196 -4.41 22.50 2.50
N ASN A 197 -4.74 22.78 1.24
CA ASN A 197 -6.07 22.61 0.67
C ASN A 197 -6.27 21.25 -0.02
N GLN A 198 -5.47 20.21 0.28
CA GLN A 198 -5.57 18.90 -0.37
C GLN A 198 -7.02 18.37 -0.39
N GLN A 199 -7.75 18.47 0.73
CA GLN A 199 -9.16 18.06 0.80
C GLN A 199 -10.08 18.87 -0.14
N GLY A 200 -9.78 20.14 -0.39
CA GLY A 200 -10.54 20.99 -1.32
C GLY A 200 -10.41 20.50 -2.77
N TYR A 201 -9.18 20.25 -3.22
CA TYR A 201 -8.93 19.69 -4.55
C TYR A 201 -9.53 18.28 -4.70
N LEU A 202 -9.34 17.43 -3.67
CA LEU A 202 -9.94 16.11 -3.61
C LEU A 202 -11.47 16.16 -3.73
N ARG A 203 -12.13 17.06 -2.99
CA ARG A 203 -13.59 17.24 -3.03
C ARG A 203 -14.07 17.59 -4.43
N ALA A 204 -13.43 18.56 -5.07
CA ALA A 204 -13.83 19.02 -6.39
C ALA A 204 -13.77 17.89 -7.43
N LEU A 205 -12.66 17.15 -7.46
CA LEU A 205 -12.45 16.08 -8.42
C LEU A 205 -13.34 14.86 -8.15
N THR A 206 -13.45 14.44 -6.88
CA THR A 206 -14.29 13.29 -6.49
C THR A 206 -15.78 13.55 -6.69
N ASN A 207 -16.29 14.74 -6.37
CA ASN A 207 -17.68 15.09 -6.66
C ASN A 207 -17.99 14.97 -8.15
N TYR A 208 -17.10 15.48 -9.01
CA TYR A 208 -17.26 15.39 -10.46
C TYR A 208 -17.23 13.94 -10.96
N ALA A 209 -16.27 13.15 -10.51
CA ALA A 209 -16.14 11.73 -10.85
C ALA A 209 -17.39 10.91 -10.45
N ILE A 210 -17.90 11.16 -9.24
CA ILE A 210 -19.11 10.48 -8.73
C ILE A 210 -20.35 10.95 -9.51
N ASP A 211 -20.55 12.26 -9.67
CA ASP A 211 -21.80 12.77 -10.27
C ASP A 211 -21.91 12.47 -11.76
N LYS A 212 -20.82 12.62 -12.51
CA LYS A 212 -20.82 12.44 -13.96
C LYS A 212 -20.70 10.97 -14.36
N TYR A 213 -19.87 10.20 -13.66
CA TYR A 213 -19.51 8.84 -14.07
C TYR A 213 -19.94 7.75 -13.11
N ASN A 214 -20.54 8.08 -11.96
CA ASN A 214 -20.84 7.15 -10.88
C ASN A 214 -19.60 6.35 -10.45
N MET A 215 -18.42 6.98 -10.44
CA MET A 215 -17.20 6.32 -9.99
C MET A 215 -17.24 6.09 -8.47
N HIS A 216 -16.71 4.95 -8.05
CA HIS A 216 -16.44 4.66 -6.64
C HIS A 216 -15.04 5.18 -6.26
N ILE A 217 -14.90 5.74 -5.07
CA ILE A 217 -13.66 6.40 -4.63
C ILE A 217 -13.09 5.65 -3.44
N ILE A 218 -11.81 5.29 -3.52
CA ILE A 218 -11.03 4.77 -2.38
C ILE A 218 -10.14 5.92 -1.91
N ILE A 219 -10.37 6.41 -0.68
CA ILE A 219 -9.47 7.38 -0.04
C ILE A 219 -8.41 6.60 0.71
N GLY A 220 -7.16 6.73 0.27
CA GLY A 220 -6.00 6.07 0.86
C GLY A 220 -5.20 6.99 1.77
N LEU A 221 -5.00 6.59 3.03
CA LEU A 221 -3.92 7.11 3.86
C LEU A 221 -2.65 6.35 3.49
N HIS A 222 -1.88 6.94 2.59
CA HIS A 222 -0.67 6.33 2.04
C HIS A 222 0.50 6.43 3.02
N SER A 223 0.52 7.50 3.81
CA SER A 223 1.40 7.66 4.98
C SER A 223 0.59 7.79 6.27
N LEU A 224 1.18 7.37 7.39
CA LEU A 224 0.67 7.63 8.75
C LEU A 224 1.77 8.30 9.60
N PRO A 225 1.39 9.06 10.65
CA PRO A 225 2.35 9.73 11.52
C PRO A 225 3.41 8.79 12.08
N GLY A 226 4.68 9.12 11.92
CA GLY A 226 5.82 8.32 12.35
C GLY A 226 6.36 7.35 11.29
N GLY A 227 5.69 7.15 10.16
CA GLY A 227 6.19 6.31 9.06
C GLY A 227 5.87 4.83 9.24
N VAL A 228 5.27 4.24 8.20
CA VAL A 228 4.75 2.84 8.24
C VAL A 228 5.65 1.83 7.55
N ASN A 229 6.67 2.25 6.82
CA ASN A 229 7.49 1.35 6.00
C ASN A 229 8.89 1.85 5.66
N THR A 230 9.38 2.90 6.34
CA THR A 230 10.72 3.51 6.11
C THR A 230 10.97 4.10 4.72
N LEU A 231 9.96 4.13 3.86
CA LEU A 231 10.02 4.76 2.55
C LEU A 231 9.39 6.15 2.58
N GLY A 232 9.70 6.98 1.57
CA GLY A 232 9.07 8.30 1.40
C GLY A 232 7.54 8.23 1.36
N ILE A 233 6.99 7.17 0.75
CA ILE A 233 5.54 6.92 0.67
C ILE A 233 4.89 6.69 2.05
N GLY A 234 5.63 6.11 3.01
CA GLY A 234 5.11 5.80 4.33
C GLY A 234 5.11 6.97 5.29
N GLU A 235 5.99 7.96 5.08
CA GLU A 235 6.01 9.32 5.65
C GLU A 235 7.27 10.07 5.16
N ALA A 236 8.43 9.44 5.36
CA ALA A 236 9.76 9.92 5.01
C ALA A 236 10.75 8.74 5.04
N PHE A 237 11.83 8.84 4.28
CA PHE A 237 12.87 7.82 4.25
C PHE A 237 13.48 7.61 5.65
N GLY A 238 13.52 6.37 6.11
CA GLY A 238 14.05 5.97 7.41
C GLY A 238 13.08 6.13 8.59
N HIS A 239 11.85 6.56 8.39
CA HIS A 239 10.85 6.68 9.46
C HIS A 239 10.07 5.37 9.68
N ASP A 240 10.09 4.84 10.91
CA ASP A 240 9.39 3.61 11.36
C ASP A 240 8.65 3.78 12.71
N ALA A 241 8.58 4.99 13.26
CA ALA A 241 8.06 5.29 14.59
C ALA A 241 6.54 5.15 14.73
N TRP A 242 5.80 4.80 13.67
CA TRP A 242 4.35 4.55 13.76
C TRP A 242 4.04 3.33 14.64
N PHE A 243 4.89 2.30 14.57
CA PHE A 243 4.70 1.04 15.26
C PHE A 243 4.83 1.19 16.78
N GLN A 244 3.91 0.58 17.51
CA GLN A 244 3.86 0.55 18.99
C GLN A 244 3.93 1.93 19.66
N ASN A 245 3.47 2.98 18.98
CA ASN A 245 3.47 4.35 19.47
C ASN A 245 2.03 4.91 19.59
N SER A 246 1.56 5.06 20.82
CA SER A 246 0.18 5.53 21.11
C SER A 246 -0.11 6.95 20.62
N THR A 247 0.90 7.84 20.57
CA THR A 247 0.74 9.21 20.09
C THR A 247 0.53 9.21 18.58
N ASN A 248 1.33 8.44 17.84
CA ASN A 248 1.16 8.27 16.40
C ASN A 248 -0.16 7.55 16.06
N LEU A 249 -0.58 6.60 16.88
CA LEU A 249 -1.89 5.96 16.76
C LEU A 249 -3.05 6.94 16.95
N ASP A 250 -2.99 7.83 17.95
CA ASP A 250 -3.99 8.88 18.16
C ASP A 250 -4.09 9.83 16.95
N TYR A 251 -2.96 10.29 16.41
CA TYR A 251 -2.98 11.11 15.20
C TYR A 251 -3.48 10.34 13.97
N SER A 252 -3.15 9.06 13.83
CA SER A 252 -3.70 8.19 12.78
C SER A 252 -5.22 8.09 12.89
N PHE A 253 -5.76 8.01 14.10
CA PHE A 253 -7.19 8.02 14.33
C PHE A 253 -7.84 9.37 14.04
N LYS A 254 -7.20 10.49 14.39
CA LYS A 254 -7.66 11.83 14.01
C LYS A 254 -7.69 12.02 12.49
N ALA A 255 -6.72 11.47 11.76
CA ALA A 255 -6.74 11.46 10.30
C ALA A 255 -7.96 10.68 9.77
N ILE A 256 -8.24 9.50 10.34
CA ILE A 256 -9.42 8.69 9.98
C ILE A 256 -10.74 9.41 10.29
N ASP A 257 -10.85 10.07 11.44
CA ASP A 257 -12.04 10.84 11.79
C ASP A 257 -12.25 12.02 10.81
N SER A 258 -11.16 12.63 10.31
CA SER A 258 -11.17 13.67 9.27
C SER A 258 -11.62 13.12 7.91
N VAL A 259 -11.11 11.95 7.49
CA VAL A 259 -11.57 11.23 6.28
C VAL A 259 -13.06 10.89 6.38
N LEU A 260 -13.51 10.37 7.51
CA LEU A 260 -14.91 10.06 7.76
C LEU A 260 -15.80 11.31 7.71
N ASN A 261 -15.34 12.42 8.26
CA ASN A 261 -16.03 13.70 8.15
C ASN A 261 -16.10 14.18 6.69
N PHE A 262 -15.02 14.02 5.92
CA PHE A 262 -15.02 14.30 4.48
C PHE A 262 -16.04 13.44 3.74
N ILE A 263 -16.12 12.14 4.03
CA ILE A 263 -17.11 11.24 3.41
C ILE A 263 -18.52 11.64 3.82
N LYS A 264 -18.77 11.88 5.12
CA LYS A 264 -20.09 12.27 5.65
C LYS A 264 -20.61 13.57 5.01
N THR A 265 -19.75 14.58 4.91
CA THR A 265 -20.10 15.90 4.37
C THR A 265 -20.13 15.94 2.83
N SER A 266 -19.77 14.85 2.16
CA SER A 266 -19.84 14.75 0.69
C SER A 266 -21.26 14.73 0.14
N GLY A 267 -22.26 14.32 0.95
CA GLY A 267 -23.60 13.97 0.48
C GLY A 267 -23.65 12.73 -0.43
N ARG A 268 -22.53 11.99 -0.56
CA ARG A 268 -22.30 10.85 -1.45
C ARG A 268 -21.62 9.68 -0.72
N GLN A 269 -21.94 9.47 0.55
CA GLN A 269 -21.28 8.47 1.41
C GLN A 269 -21.21 7.07 0.80
N TYR A 270 -22.19 6.72 -0.03
CA TYR A 270 -22.28 5.46 -0.76
C TYR A 270 -21.13 5.20 -1.74
N ALA A 271 -20.43 6.24 -2.19
CA ALA A 271 -19.41 6.17 -3.22
C ALA A 271 -17.98 6.08 -2.65
N PHE A 272 -17.81 5.80 -1.36
CA PHE A 272 -16.50 5.82 -0.72
C PHE A 272 -16.13 4.49 -0.03
N THR A 273 -14.84 4.15 -0.10
CA THR A 273 -14.14 3.17 0.71
C THR A 273 -12.93 3.84 1.36
N ILE A 274 -12.55 3.41 2.56
CA ILE A 274 -11.38 3.92 3.29
C ILE A 274 -10.28 2.86 3.25
N ALA A 275 -9.12 3.19 2.69
CA ALA A 275 -7.89 2.42 2.83
C ALA A 275 -7.01 3.12 3.88
N PRO A 276 -6.99 2.65 5.15
CA PRO A 276 -6.46 3.42 6.26
C PRO A 276 -4.94 3.32 6.42
N ILE A 277 -4.27 2.41 5.69
CA ILE A 277 -2.83 2.19 5.72
C ILE A 277 -2.38 1.58 4.39
N ASN A 278 -1.15 1.85 3.98
CA ASN A 278 -0.55 1.34 2.75
C ASN A 278 0.81 0.69 3.01
N GLU A 279 1.00 -0.53 2.52
CA GLU A 279 2.28 -1.26 2.48
C GLU A 279 3.08 -1.20 3.79
N ALA A 280 2.42 -1.47 4.93
CA ALA A 280 3.06 -1.36 6.22
C ALA A 280 4.13 -2.46 6.42
N SER A 281 5.29 -2.06 6.96
CA SER A 281 6.45 -2.90 7.21
C SER A 281 7.29 -2.31 8.36
N ASP A 282 7.50 -3.10 9.41
CA ASP A 282 8.41 -2.76 10.52
C ASP A 282 9.78 -3.43 10.38
N ASN A 283 10.04 -4.08 9.24
CA ASN A 283 11.32 -4.66 8.88
C ASN A 283 11.71 -4.34 7.43
N PHE A 284 12.42 -3.23 7.25
CA PHE A 284 12.82 -2.73 5.94
C PHE A 284 13.56 -3.76 5.07
N ALA A 285 14.42 -4.60 5.67
CA ALA A 285 15.18 -5.61 4.93
C ALA A 285 14.29 -6.68 4.26
N GLY A 286 13.07 -6.87 4.76
CA GLY A 286 12.07 -7.79 4.22
C GLY A 286 10.92 -7.11 3.47
N PHE A 287 10.98 -5.79 3.24
CA PHE A 287 9.92 -5.03 2.57
C PHE A 287 9.50 -5.68 1.24
N ALA A 288 8.22 -5.53 0.88
CA ALA A 288 7.59 -6.19 -0.27
C ALA A 288 7.53 -7.72 -0.20
N THR A 289 7.71 -8.30 0.99
CA THR A 289 7.55 -9.73 1.26
C THR A 289 6.95 -9.96 2.66
N PRO A 290 6.45 -11.17 2.96
CA PRO A 290 6.07 -11.54 4.33
C PRO A 290 7.15 -11.32 5.40
N ALA A 291 8.44 -11.28 5.02
CA ALA A 291 9.52 -11.01 5.97
C ALA A 291 9.55 -9.54 6.44
N GLY A 292 8.81 -8.65 5.78
CA GLY A 292 8.77 -7.22 6.07
C GLY A 292 7.94 -6.85 7.29
N LEU A 293 7.22 -7.78 7.90
CA LEU A 293 6.36 -7.51 9.04
C LEU A 293 6.59 -8.53 10.17
N THR A 294 6.87 -8.04 11.37
CA THR A 294 6.98 -8.87 12.57
C THR A 294 5.61 -9.16 13.20
N ASP A 295 5.56 -10.13 14.13
CA ASP A 295 4.36 -10.38 14.94
C ASP A 295 3.90 -9.13 15.72
N ALA A 296 4.82 -8.28 16.17
CA ALA A 296 4.49 -7.01 16.83
C ALA A 296 3.84 -6.02 15.84
N GLY A 297 4.35 -5.95 14.61
CA GLY A 297 3.74 -5.22 13.51
C GLY A 297 2.33 -5.70 13.19
N VAL A 298 2.13 -7.02 13.05
CA VAL A 298 0.81 -7.64 12.83
C VAL A 298 -0.18 -7.29 13.95
N ASN A 299 0.25 -7.40 15.21
CA ASN A 299 -0.55 -7.00 16.37
C ASN A 299 -0.94 -5.52 16.32
N TRP A 300 -0.01 -4.65 15.95
CA TRP A 300 -0.25 -3.21 15.89
C TRP A 300 -1.18 -2.81 14.75
N ILE A 301 -1.02 -3.41 13.56
CA ILE A 301 -1.96 -3.24 12.45
C ILE A 301 -3.36 -3.71 12.88
N ASN A 302 -3.50 -4.89 13.48
CA ASN A 302 -4.80 -5.35 13.97
C ASN A 302 -5.41 -4.41 15.03
N THR A 303 -4.59 -3.81 15.90
CA THR A 303 -5.02 -2.78 16.87
C THR A 303 -5.59 -1.56 16.15
N TYR A 304 -4.86 -1.05 15.17
CA TYR A 304 -5.26 0.10 14.38
C TYR A 304 -6.53 -0.18 13.57
N ILE A 305 -6.58 -1.26 12.78
CA ILE A 305 -7.70 -1.59 11.90
C ILE A 305 -8.99 -1.82 12.69
N LYS A 306 -8.94 -2.51 13.83
CA LYS A 306 -10.13 -2.65 14.72
C LYS A 306 -10.60 -1.29 15.25
N GLY A 307 -9.67 -0.38 15.57
CA GLY A 307 -9.99 0.99 15.95
C GLY A 307 -10.60 1.83 14.81
N VAL A 308 -10.19 1.59 13.56
CA VAL A 308 -10.78 2.22 12.36
C VAL A 308 -12.19 1.69 12.13
N LEU A 309 -12.42 0.37 12.19
CA LEU A 309 -13.74 -0.24 12.08
C LEU A 309 -14.72 0.33 13.13
N ALA A 310 -14.26 0.52 14.36
CA ALA A 310 -15.06 1.12 15.43
C ALA A 310 -15.45 2.58 15.11
N ARG A 311 -14.56 3.35 14.46
CA ARG A 311 -14.84 4.74 14.02
C ARG A 311 -15.79 4.80 12.84
N ILE A 312 -15.57 3.96 11.82
CA ILE A 312 -16.51 3.78 10.71
C ILE A 312 -17.91 3.46 11.24
N ALA A 313 -18.01 2.55 12.20
CA ALA A 313 -19.28 2.14 12.79
C ALA A 313 -20.05 3.27 13.50
N LYS A 314 -19.36 4.30 14.01
CA LYS A 314 -19.98 5.50 14.61
C LYS A 314 -20.56 6.45 13.56
N VAL A 315 -20.10 6.36 12.32
CA VAL A 315 -20.54 7.21 11.21
C VAL A 315 -21.54 6.47 10.32
N ASP A 316 -21.12 5.36 9.71
CA ASP A 316 -21.96 4.49 8.89
C ASP A 316 -21.23 3.16 8.59
N LYS A 317 -21.73 2.03 9.12
CA LYS A 317 -21.14 0.69 8.93
C LYS A 317 -21.15 0.21 7.46
N ARG A 318 -21.90 0.87 6.58
CA ARG A 318 -21.95 0.53 5.15
C ARG A 318 -20.74 1.05 4.38
N ILE A 319 -19.97 2.00 4.94
CA ILE A 319 -18.69 2.43 4.35
C ILE A 319 -17.68 1.28 4.51
N PRO A 320 -17.13 0.71 3.42
CA PRO A 320 -16.17 -0.39 3.53
C PRO A 320 -14.80 0.09 4.03
N LEU A 321 -14.12 -0.77 4.78
CA LEU A 321 -12.69 -0.66 5.07
C LEU A 321 -11.92 -1.53 4.07
N MET A 322 -10.85 -0.99 3.52
CA MET A 322 -9.90 -1.69 2.66
C MET A 322 -8.57 -1.88 3.39
N LEU A 323 -8.21 -3.13 3.71
CA LEU A 323 -6.97 -3.45 4.42
C LEU A 323 -5.90 -3.87 3.40
N GLN A 324 -4.86 -3.05 3.24
CA GLN A 324 -3.68 -3.44 2.47
C GLN A 324 -2.95 -4.58 3.20
N ASP A 325 -2.60 -5.63 2.46
CA ASP A 325 -2.26 -6.94 3.00
C ASP A 325 -0.82 -7.09 3.51
N SER A 326 0.01 -6.04 3.45
CA SER A 326 1.45 -6.10 3.78
C SER A 326 2.17 -7.28 3.12
N PHE A 327 1.76 -7.66 1.91
CA PHE A 327 2.34 -8.74 1.11
C PHE A 327 2.09 -10.16 1.67
N PHE A 328 1.08 -10.36 2.53
CA PHE A 328 0.72 -11.67 3.09
C PHE A 328 -0.47 -12.36 2.41
N SER A 329 -1.28 -11.65 1.61
CA SER A 329 -2.60 -12.05 1.07
C SER A 329 -3.75 -12.08 2.08
N GLU A 330 -4.98 -12.26 1.56
CA GLU A 330 -6.21 -12.33 2.34
C GLU A 330 -6.23 -13.47 3.36
N MET A 331 -5.69 -14.64 3.00
CA MET A 331 -5.72 -15.84 3.86
C MET A 331 -5.03 -15.59 5.19
N PHE A 332 -3.97 -14.79 5.20
CA PHE A 332 -3.24 -14.46 6.41
C PHE A 332 -4.07 -13.60 7.37
N TRP A 333 -4.75 -12.59 6.84
CA TRP A 333 -5.52 -11.63 7.63
C TRP A 333 -6.93 -12.11 8.00
N SER A 334 -7.50 -13.01 7.20
CA SER A 334 -8.88 -13.50 7.32
C SER A 334 -9.27 -13.95 8.74
N PRO A 335 -8.46 -14.72 9.49
CA PRO A 335 -8.83 -15.17 10.84
C PRO A 335 -9.03 -14.05 11.87
N PHE A 336 -8.42 -12.87 11.68
CA PHE A 336 -8.49 -11.77 12.64
C PHE A 336 -9.84 -11.05 12.71
N TYR A 337 -10.67 -11.21 11.67
CA TYR A 337 -11.92 -10.48 11.49
C TYR A 337 -13.12 -11.42 11.31
N PRO A 338 -14.32 -11.13 11.88
CA PRO A 338 -15.51 -11.93 11.62
C PRO A 338 -15.99 -11.83 10.15
N ALA A 339 -16.56 -12.89 9.58
CA ALA A 339 -16.98 -12.96 8.16
C ALA A 339 -18.01 -11.88 7.74
N GLY A 340 -18.76 -11.29 8.68
CA GLY A 340 -19.71 -10.20 8.41
C GLY A 340 -19.09 -8.80 8.44
N THR A 341 -17.78 -8.68 8.62
CA THR A 341 -17.09 -7.38 8.61
C THR A 341 -17.09 -6.83 7.18
N ASN A 342 -17.51 -5.56 7.00
CA ASN A 342 -17.46 -4.88 5.70
C ASN A 342 -16.02 -4.48 5.36
N LEU A 343 -15.23 -5.52 5.04
CA LEU A 343 -13.80 -5.49 4.82
C LEU A 343 -13.50 -6.02 3.41
N VAL A 344 -12.59 -5.36 2.71
CA VAL A 344 -11.96 -5.85 1.48
C VAL A 344 -10.45 -5.86 1.69
N ILE A 345 -9.77 -6.88 1.19
CA ILE A 345 -8.30 -6.95 1.22
C ILE A 345 -7.74 -6.30 -0.04
N ASP A 346 -6.76 -5.43 0.13
CA ASP A 346 -6.02 -4.77 -0.95
C ASP A 346 -4.65 -5.45 -1.12
N SER A 347 -4.44 -6.08 -2.27
CA SER A 347 -3.18 -6.71 -2.65
C SER A 347 -2.51 -5.92 -3.77
N HIS A 348 -1.20 -5.69 -3.64
CA HIS A 348 -0.40 -5.03 -4.67
C HIS A 348 0.43 -6.07 -5.44
N ILE A 349 0.36 -6.06 -6.76
CA ILE A 349 1.05 -7.03 -7.61
C ILE A 349 1.92 -6.31 -8.63
N TYR A 350 3.24 -6.53 -8.50
CA TYR A 350 4.23 -5.95 -9.38
C TYR A 350 5.23 -6.99 -9.89
N PHE A 351 5.66 -6.85 -11.14
CA PHE A 351 6.63 -7.75 -11.78
C PHE A 351 7.98 -7.10 -12.07
N PHE A 352 8.14 -5.79 -11.85
CA PHE A 352 9.37 -5.04 -12.17
C PHE A 352 10.56 -5.40 -11.28
N ALA A 353 10.32 -5.99 -10.10
CA ALA A 353 11.35 -6.41 -9.16
C ALA A 353 11.37 -7.94 -8.93
N ALA A 354 10.52 -8.68 -9.64
CA ALA A 354 10.39 -10.12 -9.46
C ALA A 354 11.43 -10.87 -10.28
N ALA A 355 12.31 -11.63 -9.62
CA ALA A 355 13.33 -12.45 -10.29
C ALA A 355 12.68 -13.41 -11.31
N GLY A 356 13.21 -13.41 -12.54
CA GLY A 356 12.69 -14.26 -13.62
C GLY A 356 11.42 -13.75 -14.31
N ALA A 357 10.92 -12.56 -13.99
CA ALA A 357 9.77 -11.97 -14.67
C ALA A 357 10.16 -11.34 -16.01
N TYR A 358 10.19 -12.16 -17.06
CA TYR A 358 10.34 -11.68 -18.44
C TYR A 358 8.98 -11.35 -19.06
N SER A 359 8.90 -10.23 -19.80
CA SER A 359 7.69 -9.73 -20.46
C SER A 359 6.86 -10.82 -21.14
N GLN A 360 7.48 -11.72 -21.90
CA GLN A 360 6.78 -12.76 -22.66
C GLN A 360 6.10 -13.84 -21.79
N TYR A 361 6.50 -14.00 -20.52
CA TYR A 361 5.98 -15.03 -19.61
C TYR A 361 5.00 -14.49 -18.57
N VAL A 362 5.03 -13.19 -18.28
CA VAL A 362 4.17 -12.59 -17.26
C VAL A 362 2.67 -12.74 -17.57
N PRO A 363 2.17 -12.56 -18.82
CA PRO A 363 0.75 -12.79 -19.11
C PRO A 363 0.27 -14.20 -18.72
N ALA A 364 1.08 -15.23 -19.02
CA ALA A 364 0.77 -16.59 -18.60
C ALA A 364 0.75 -16.70 -17.06
N ALA A 365 1.78 -16.19 -16.38
CA ALA A 365 1.88 -16.24 -14.92
C ALA A 365 0.67 -15.59 -14.21
N VAL A 366 0.19 -14.46 -14.72
CA VAL A 366 -0.98 -13.74 -14.19
C VAL A 366 -2.22 -14.62 -14.14
N CYS A 367 -2.46 -15.45 -15.17
CA CYS A 367 -3.63 -16.32 -15.25
C CYS A 367 -3.70 -17.32 -14.08
N GLY A 368 -2.55 -17.83 -13.62
CA GLY A 368 -2.47 -18.69 -12.44
C GLY A 368 -2.47 -17.89 -11.14
N GLN A 369 -1.63 -16.87 -11.04
CA GLN A 369 -1.42 -16.09 -9.83
C GLN A 369 -2.70 -15.40 -9.35
N ALA A 370 -3.47 -14.80 -10.26
CA ALA A 370 -4.70 -14.07 -9.93
C ALA A 370 -5.73 -14.95 -9.22
N LYS A 371 -5.80 -16.25 -9.56
CA LYS A 371 -6.69 -17.21 -8.89
C LYS A 371 -6.35 -17.36 -7.41
N TYR A 372 -5.08 -17.50 -7.09
CA TYR A 372 -4.63 -17.70 -5.71
C TYR A 372 -4.73 -16.44 -4.87
N ILE A 373 -4.18 -15.33 -5.37
CA ILE A 373 -4.17 -14.07 -4.63
C ILE A 373 -5.59 -13.50 -4.54
N GLY A 374 -6.35 -13.55 -5.64
CA GLY A 374 -7.65 -12.90 -5.74
C GLY A 374 -8.79 -13.59 -5.00
N GLN A 375 -8.72 -14.91 -4.81
CA GLN A 375 -9.78 -15.65 -4.10
C GLN A 375 -9.48 -15.83 -2.61
N GLY A 376 -8.19 -15.89 -2.22
CA GLY A 376 -7.81 -16.16 -0.84
C GLY A 376 -8.48 -17.42 -0.28
N ASP A 377 -8.97 -17.36 0.96
CA ASP A 377 -9.82 -18.40 1.57
C ASP A 377 -11.33 -18.21 1.29
N GLY A 378 -11.68 -17.08 0.63
CA GLY A 378 -13.04 -16.73 0.21
C GLY A 378 -13.87 -16.01 1.28
N LYS A 379 -13.34 -15.73 2.48
CA LYS A 379 -14.07 -15.02 3.54
C LYS A 379 -14.21 -13.54 3.25
N PHE A 380 -13.16 -12.89 2.75
CA PHE A 380 -13.20 -11.50 2.35
C PHE A 380 -12.91 -11.33 0.85
N PRO A 381 -13.56 -10.36 0.18
CA PRO A 381 -13.18 -10.02 -1.19
C PRO A 381 -11.74 -9.49 -1.22
N VAL A 382 -11.02 -9.84 -2.28
CA VAL A 382 -9.72 -9.23 -2.60
C VAL A 382 -9.90 -8.25 -3.75
N PHE A 383 -9.19 -7.13 -3.69
CA PHE A 383 -9.08 -6.14 -4.76
C PHE A 383 -7.59 -5.92 -5.03
N ILE A 384 -7.19 -5.91 -6.31
CA ILE A 384 -5.79 -5.65 -6.67
C ILE A 384 -5.58 -4.14 -6.76
N GLY A 385 -5.33 -3.47 -5.63
CA GLY A 385 -5.34 -2.00 -5.58
C GLY A 385 -4.18 -1.36 -6.29
N GLU A 386 -3.11 -2.10 -6.56
CA GLU A 386 -2.00 -1.63 -7.38
C GLU A 386 -1.43 -2.73 -8.29
N PHE A 387 -1.25 -2.39 -9.57
CA PHE A 387 -0.52 -3.18 -10.55
C PHE A 387 -0.03 -2.31 -11.71
N SER A 388 1.01 -2.74 -12.43
CA SER A 388 1.53 -2.03 -13.62
C SER A 388 1.92 -3.00 -14.74
N LEU A 389 2.48 -2.49 -15.85
CA LEU A 389 2.92 -3.34 -16.97
C LEU A 389 4.43 -3.60 -17.00
N GLN A 390 5.22 -2.95 -16.14
CA GLN A 390 6.66 -3.16 -16.15
C GLN A 390 7.00 -4.54 -15.59
N THR A 391 7.80 -5.29 -16.33
CA THR A 391 8.42 -6.54 -15.90
C THR A 391 9.92 -6.31 -15.63
N LEU A 392 10.56 -7.20 -14.88
CA LEU A 392 11.97 -7.04 -14.55
C LEU A 392 12.86 -7.13 -15.80
N TYR A 393 12.53 -8.04 -16.74
CA TYR A 393 13.35 -8.29 -17.92
C TYR A 393 12.58 -8.20 -19.25
N ASN A 394 13.29 -7.74 -20.28
CA ASN A 394 12.91 -7.76 -21.69
C ASN A 394 11.51 -7.18 -21.96
N ASN A 395 11.22 -6.00 -21.41
CA ASN A 395 9.97 -5.30 -21.68
C ASN A 395 9.84 -5.03 -23.19
N THR A 396 8.62 -5.16 -23.73
CA THR A 396 8.34 -4.85 -25.14
C THR A 396 7.09 -4.01 -25.25
N LEU A 397 7.09 -3.03 -26.15
CA LEU A 397 5.95 -2.13 -26.34
C LEU A 397 4.74 -2.88 -26.91
N SER A 398 5.00 -3.92 -27.70
CA SER A 398 3.99 -4.76 -28.36
C SER A 398 3.24 -5.69 -27.40
N ASN A 399 3.88 -6.13 -26.31
CA ASN A 399 3.24 -7.04 -25.34
C ASN A 399 2.34 -6.32 -24.32
N ARG A 400 2.44 -4.99 -24.21
CA ARG A 400 1.67 -4.19 -23.24
C ARG A 400 0.17 -4.46 -23.31
N LYS A 401 -0.39 -4.55 -24.52
CA LYS A 401 -1.82 -4.83 -24.71
C LYS A 401 -2.21 -6.21 -24.20
N THR A 402 -1.45 -7.24 -24.55
CA THR A 402 -1.69 -8.59 -24.02
C THR A 402 -1.61 -8.60 -22.49
N LEU A 403 -0.58 -7.99 -21.91
CA LEU A 403 -0.38 -7.98 -20.46
C LEU A 403 -1.48 -7.21 -19.73
N TYR A 404 -1.85 -6.02 -20.22
CA TYR A 404 -2.94 -5.22 -19.65
C TYR A 404 -4.27 -5.96 -19.69
N ASP A 405 -4.67 -6.44 -20.88
CA ASP A 405 -5.91 -7.17 -21.08
C ASP A 405 -5.98 -8.43 -20.20
N THR A 406 -4.87 -9.13 -20.05
CA THR A 406 -4.77 -10.32 -19.20
C THR A 406 -4.93 -10.00 -17.71
N GLN A 407 -4.23 -8.96 -17.22
CA GLN A 407 -4.34 -8.54 -15.82
C GLN A 407 -5.77 -8.09 -15.49
N VAL A 408 -6.35 -7.21 -16.32
CA VAL A 408 -7.72 -6.71 -16.10
C VAL A 408 -8.73 -7.84 -16.09
N TYR A 409 -8.65 -8.78 -17.04
CA TYR A 409 -9.55 -9.94 -17.07
C TYR A 409 -9.35 -10.84 -15.85
N ALA A 410 -8.10 -11.25 -15.57
CA ALA A 410 -7.81 -12.21 -14.51
C ALA A 410 -8.19 -11.64 -13.13
N TYR A 411 -7.91 -10.37 -12.87
CA TYR A 411 -8.27 -9.70 -11.62
C TYR A 411 -9.78 -9.50 -11.50
N GLN A 412 -10.52 -9.29 -12.61
CA GLN A 412 -11.99 -9.27 -12.54
C GLN A 412 -12.57 -10.67 -12.26
N LYS A 413 -12.02 -11.70 -12.91
CA LYS A 413 -12.52 -13.07 -12.84
C LYS A 413 -12.30 -13.67 -11.45
N TYR A 414 -11.12 -13.46 -10.88
CA TYR A 414 -10.70 -14.11 -9.65
C TYR A 414 -10.73 -13.20 -8.42
N ALA A 415 -10.66 -11.88 -8.58
CA ALA A 415 -10.75 -10.90 -7.51
C ALA A 415 -11.92 -9.93 -7.77
N SER A 416 -12.00 -8.83 -7.03
CA SER A 416 -12.98 -7.75 -7.19
C SER A 416 -12.56 -6.73 -8.24
N GLY A 417 -11.67 -7.11 -9.16
CA GLY A 417 -11.00 -6.21 -10.10
C GLY A 417 -9.70 -5.64 -9.56
N GLY A 418 -9.23 -4.54 -10.16
CA GLY A 418 -7.99 -3.89 -9.74
C GLY A 418 -7.90 -2.42 -10.14
N ALA A 419 -6.92 -1.70 -9.59
CA ALA A 419 -6.59 -0.34 -9.97
C ALA A 419 -5.17 -0.24 -10.52
N PHE A 420 -5.07 0.22 -11.77
CA PHE A 420 -3.78 0.42 -12.43
C PHE A 420 -2.98 1.51 -11.72
N TRP A 421 -1.72 1.21 -11.40
CA TRP A 421 -0.77 2.19 -10.92
C TRP A 421 0.11 2.66 -12.10
N ASN A 422 -0.01 3.90 -12.60
CA ASN A 422 -0.75 5.06 -12.08
C ASN A 422 -1.52 5.77 -13.21
N GLY A 423 -2.40 6.72 -12.88
CA GLY A 423 -3.10 7.56 -13.86
C GLY A 423 -2.11 8.31 -14.77
N LYS A 424 -1.10 8.93 -14.17
CA LYS A 424 -0.03 9.68 -14.87
C LYS A 424 1.36 9.21 -14.43
N MET A 425 2.21 8.98 -15.41
CA MET A 425 3.66 8.84 -15.28
C MET A 425 4.28 9.79 -16.30
N LEU A 426 4.82 10.91 -15.84
CA LEU A 426 5.41 11.96 -16.67
C LEU A 426 6.92 11.79 -16.85
N ASN A 427 7.50 10.75 -16.25
CA ASN A 427 8.89 10.40 -16.47
C ASN A 427 9.08 9.76 -17.84
N THR A 428 9.52 10.58 -18.78
CA THR A 428 9.82 10.22 -20.17
C THR A 428 11.31 10.13 -20.43
N VAL A 429 12.15 9.96 -19.40
CA VAL A 429 13.61 9.91 -19.56
C VAL A 429 14.20 8.58 -19.10
N ASP A 430 13.66 8.00 -18.03
CA ASP A 430 14.21 6.76 -17.47
C ASP A 430 13.72 5.54 -18.26
N GLY A 431 14.68 4.75 -18.73
CA GLY A 431 14.43 3.51 -19.45
C GLY A 431 14.00 2.36 -18.54
N VAL A 432 13.42 1.33 -19.15
CA VAL A 432 13.25 0.01 -18.53
C VAL A 432 14.17 -0.99 -19.21
N ASP A 433 14.39 -2.16 -18.61
CA ASP A 433 15.07 -3.25 -19.31
C ASP A 433 14.25 -3.69 -20.53
N GLY A 434 14.82 -3.60 -21.73
CA GLY A 434 14.12 -3.84 -23.00
C GLY A 434 13.73 -2.54 -23.72
N GLU A 435 12.49 -2.47 -24.21
CA GLU A 435 11.97 -1.36 -25.01
C GLU A 435 11.25 -0.31 -24.14
N GLY A 436 11.34 0.97 -24.53
CA GLY A 436 10.53 2.04 -23.96
C GLY A 436 11.06 2.64 -22.66
N LYS A 437 10.20 3.41 -22.00
CA LYS A 437 10.50 4.19 -20.80
C LYS A 437 9.46 3.94 -19.72
N LEU A 438 9.70 4.40 -18.50
CA LEU A 438 8.73 4.22 -17.41
C LEU A 438 7.31 4.69 -17.77
N GLN A 439 7.15 5.84 -18.45
CA GLN A 439 5.84 6.29 -18.92
C GLN A 439 5.08 5.24 -19.75
N ASP A 440 5.78 4.45 -20.58
CA ASP A 440 5.16 3.46 -21.46
C ASP A 440 4.52 2.29 -20.70
N TYR A 441 4.86 2.09 -19.43
CA TYR A 441 4.44 0.93 -18.61
C TYR A 441 3.69 1.31 -17.33
N TRP A 442 3.74 2.59 -16.93
CA TRP A 442 3.19 3.09 -15.66
C TRP A 442 2.20 4.24 -15.82
N SER A 443 2.00 4.82 -17.03
CA SER A 443 0.94 5.80 -17.26
C SER A 443 -0.27 5.15 -17.92
N TRP A 444 -1.36 5.03 -17.18
CA TRP A 444 -2.64 4.61 -17.73
C TRP A 444 -3.10 5.53 -18.87
N GLU A 445 -2.92 6.85 -18.74
CA GLU A 445 -3.29 7.80 -19.79
C GLU A 445 -2.49 7.65 -21.08
N ALA A 446 -1.17 7.43 -20.99
CA ALA A 446 -0.34 7.21 -22.16
C ALA A 446 -0.66 5.85 -22.82
N LEU A 447 -0.95 4.83 -22.02
CA LEU A 447 -1.42 3.53 -22.51
C LEU A 447 -2.77 3.65 -23.23
N ALA A 448 -3.68 4.49 -22.71
CA ALA A 448 -4.96 4.76 -23.35
C ALA A 448 -4.80 5.50 -24.70
N ASP A 449 -3.87 6.45 -24.79
CA ASP A 449 -3.55 7.16 -26.04
C ASP A 449 -2.87 6.25 -27.06
N ALA A 450 -2.04 5.31 -26.60
CA ALA A 450 -1.41 4.29 -27.42
C ALA A 450 -2.36 3.15 -27.85
N GLY A 451 -3.64 3.18 -27.44
CA GLY A 451 -4.62 2.16 -27.77
C GLY A 451 -4.43 0.83 -27.03
N VAL A 452 -3.58 0.79 -26.00
CA VAL A 452 -3.41 -0.38 -25.13
C VAL A 452 -4.66 -0.57 -24.27
N VAL A 453 -5.14 0.51 -23.65
CA VAL A 453 -6.38 0.48 -22.85
C VAL A 453 -7.60 0.66 -23.74
N SER A 454 -8.52 -0.30 -23.65
CA SER A 454 -9.77 -0.28 -24.41
C SER A 454 -10.96 -0.78 -23.56
N ASN A 455 -12.18 -0.49 -24.03
CA ASN A 455 -13.41 -0.96 -23.39
C ASN A 455 -13.66 -2.46 -23.60
N THR A 456 -12.88 -3.09 -24.48
CA THR A 456 -12.93 -4.51 -24.80
C THR A 456 -11.62 -5.18 -24.44
N ILE A 457 -11.69 -6.36 -23.86
CA ILE A 457 -10.53 -7.21 -23.67
C ILE A 457 -10.47 -8.10 -24.91
N ASP A 458 -9.52 -7.88 -25.81
CA ASP A 458 -9.42 -8.61 -27.08
C ASP A 458 -8.07 -9.30 -27.28
N GLN A 459 -7.12 -9.07 -26.37
CA GLN A 459 -5.81 -9.71 -26.38
C GLN A 459 -5.43 -10.41 -25.06
N SER A 460 -6.39 -10.91 -24.29
CA SER A 460 -6.03 -11.59 -23.04
C SER A 460 -5.41 -12.97 -23.29
N TYR A 461 -4.54 -13.39 -22.38
CA TYR A 461 -3.86 -14.68 -22.44
C TYR A 461 -4.75 -15.84 -21.97
N CYS A 462 -5.58 -15.55 -20.97
CA CYS A 462 -6.72 -16.31 -20.50
C CYS A 462 -7.92 -15.35 -20.45
#